data_AF-A0A933GW58-F1
#
_entry.id   AF-A0A933GW58-F1
#
_cell.length_a   1.000
_cell.length_b   1.000
_cell.length_c   1.000
_cell.angle_alpha   90.00
_cell.angle_beta   90.00
_cell.angle_gamma   90.00
#
_symmetry.space_group_name_H-M   'P 1'
#
loop_
_entity.id
_entity.type
_entity.pdbx_description
1 polymer ?
#
loop_
_entity_poly.entity_id
_entity_poly.type
_entity_poly.pdbx_seq_one_letter_code
_entity_poly.pdbx_strand_id
1 'polypeptide(L)'
;MAEAPTRAWIQAAALFVLAIGVLGVAMVRGAAPPPGMSADKAAHFELGREIAAGVFLAAYGTILLRILLVRSGSLTRILLWLPALLFLFLVLAAAVVFAFSLLKEGSDAAEGKAPDWGDVEAGLNGAATLAPAVAAVMALTPFLIPLDVLAQMPKLLRADLATGFDYLDDYLALHRKRAGERIPPTALLVEDDLVCATTALKFCRSAGLPCEHVETIAAAEEILRLHAATLRLVLLDVFVRVERTGQTATGADWLRLLESRWPKGTRPFLVVVITGHSHLLGSGRELADLVLQKPWRPQELLRFLEERGVVQAPKGSP
;
A
#
# COMPACT_ATOMS: atom_id res chain seq x y z
N MET A 1 5.05 25.86 8.37
CA MET A 1 3.81 26.67 8.46
C MET A 1 2.75 25.81 9.14
N ALA A 2 2.38 26.15 10.37
CA ALA A 2 1.56 25.33 11.27
C ALA A 2 0.18 25.98 11.52
N GLU A 3 -0.52 26.35 10.45
CA GLU A 3 -1.91 26.83 10.48
C GLU A 3 -2.76 26.00 9.53
N ALA A 4 -3.26 24.85 9.99
CA ALA A 4 -4.22 24.03 9.25
C ALA A 4 -5.26 23.23 10.08
N PRO A 5 -5.22 23.11 11.43
CA PRO A 5 -6.21 22.28 12.11
C PRO A 5 -7.59 22.93 12.20
N THR A 6 -7.68 24.26 12.29
CA THR A 6 -8.95 24.99 12.51
C THR A 6 -9.92 24.90 11.32
N ARG A 7 -9.43 24.81 10.07
CA ARG A 7 -10.28 24.76 8.88
C ARG A 7 -10.95 23.40 8.67
N ALA A 8 -10.27 22.30 9.01
CA ALA A 8 -10.79 20.96 8.84
C ALA A 8 -12.00 20.68 9.76
N TRP A 9 -11.94 21.13 11.03
CA TRP A 9 -13.05 20.99 11.98
C TRP A 9 -14.30 21.77 11.53
N ILE A 10 -14.13 22.97 10.98
CA ILE A 10 -15.24 23.78 10.46
C ILE A 10 -15.91 23.08 9.27
N GLN A 11 -15.13 22.48 8.37
CA GLN A 11 -15.66 21.74 7.21
C GLN A 11 -16.36 20.45 7.61
N ALA A 12 -15.80 19.69 8.55
CA ALA A 12 -16.46 18.50 9.09
C ALA A 12 -17.77 18.85 9.80
N ALA A 13 -17.79 19.95 10.57
CA ALA A 13 -19.01 20.45 11.18
C ALA A 13 -20.05 20.86 10.12
N ALA A 14 -19.63 21.56 9.06
CA ALA A 14 -20.52 21.95 7.97
C ALA A 14 -21.10 20.73 7.22
N LEU A 15 -20.27 19.70 6.97
CA LEU A 15 -20.69 18.42 6.39
C LEU A 15 -21.72 17.71 7.26
N PHE A 16 -21.50 17.67 8.57
CA PHE A 16 -22.42 17.03 9.50
C PHE A 16 -23.75 17.78 9.59
N VAL A 17 -23.71 19.12 9.65
CA VAL A 17 -24.91 19.96 9.62
C VAL A 17 -25.68 19.80 8.31
N LEU A 18 -24.98 19.70 7.17
CA LEU A 18 -25.62 19.43 5.88
C LEU A 18 -26.32 18.06 5.89
N ALA A 19 -25.65 17.01 6.40
CA ALA A 19 -26.24 15.68 6.49
C ALA A 19 -27.51 15.67 7.36
N ILE A 20 -27.48 16.35 8.51
CA ILE A 20 -28.66 16.56 9.35
C ILE A 20 -29.76 17.30 8.59
N GLY A 21 -29.41 18.35 7.85
CA GLY A 21 -30.37 19.12 7.07
C GLY A 21 -31.03 18.30 5.96
N VAL A 22 -30.27 17.53 5.19
CA VAL A 22 -30.78 16.68 4.11
C VAL A 22 -31.69 15.58 4.68
N LEU A 23 -31.26 14.91 5.75
CA LEU A 23 -32.09 13.90 6.41
C LEU A 23 -33.33 14.50 7.05
N GLY A 24 -33.22 15.65 7.73
CA GLY A 24 -34.36 16.34 8.32
C GLY A 24 -35.41 16.73 7.27
N VAL A 25 -34.97 17.23 6.12
CA VAL A 25 -35.88 17.48 4.97
C VAL A 25 -36.49 16.18 4.48
N ALA A 26 -35.73 15.09 4.38
CA ALA A 26 -36.25 13.78 4.00
C ALA A 26 -37.20 13.18 5.04
N MET A 27 -37.08 13.54 6.33
CA MET A 27 -38.02 13.13 7.37
C MET A 27 -39.34 13.90 7.24
N VAL A 28 -39.27 15.23 7.11
CA VAL A 28 -40.45 16.10 7.02
C VAL A 28 -41.18 15.99 5.68
N ARG A 29 -40.45 15.84 4.57
CA ARG A 29 -41.00 15.80 3.19
C ARG A 29 -40.94 14.44 2.52
N GLY A 30 -40.41 13.43 3.20
CA GLY A 30 -40.33 12.07 2.65
C GLY A 30 -41.70 11.44 2.46
N ALA A 31 -41.70 10.24 1.87
CA ALA A 31 -42.91 9.49 1.60
C ALA A 31 -43.72 9.33 2.90
N ALA A 32 -44.97 9.81 2.87
CA ALA A 32 -45.94 9.47 3.89
C ALA A 32 -46.09 7.94 3.96
N PRO A 33 -46.55 7.39 5.10
CA PRO A 33 -46.90 5.98 5.20
C PRO A 33 -47.78 5.58 4.00
N PRO A 34 -47.54 4.41 3.39
CA PRO A 34 -48.35 3.92 2.28
C PRO A 34 -49.85 4.02 2.58
N PRO A 35 -50.68 4.47 1.62
CA PRO A 35 -52.12 4.60 1.84
C PRO A 35 -52.73 3.25 2.21
N GLY A 36 -53.57 3.24 3.26
CA GLY A 36 -54.19 2.03 3.80
C GLY A 36 -53.41 1.32 4.92
N MET A 37 -52.25 1.85 5.32
CA MET A 37 -51.51 1.37 6.49
C MET A 37 -52.27 1.69 7.79
N SER A 38 -52.32 0.72 8.72
CA SER A 38 -52.91 0.93 10.06
C SER A 38 -52.10 1.95 10.85
N ALA A 39 -52.74 2.61 11.84
CA ALA A 39 -52.06 3.60 12.68
C ALA A 39 -50.82 3.02 13.40
N ASP A 40 -50.89 1.75 13.79
CA ASP A 40 -49.81 1.01 14.44
C ASP A 40 -48.62 0.78 13.49
N LYS A 41 -48.89 0.29 12.26
CA LYS A 41 -47.85 0.09 11.24
C LYS A 41 -47.25 1.41 10.75
N ALA A 42 -48.04 2.48 10.74
CA ALA A 42 -47.53 3.83 10.46
C ALA A 42 -46.55 4.30 11.54
N ALA A 43 -46.80 3.98 12.81
CA ALA A 43 -45.85 4.27 13.90
C ALA A 43 -44.56 3.46 13.74
N HIS A 44 -44.66 2.18 13.37
CA HIS A 44 -43.48 1.34 13.07
C HIS A 44 -42.68 1.85 11.86
N PHE A 45 -43.36 2.35 10.83
CA PHE A 45 -42.74 2.96 9.66
C PHE A 45 -41.95 4.23 10.02
N GLU A 46 -42.54 5.13 10.81
CA GLU A 46 -41.85 6.34 11.28
C GLU A 46 -40.69 6.00 12.24
N LEU A 47 -40.87 5.04 13.14
CA LEU A 47 -39.80 4.59 14.03
C LEU A 47 -38.62 4.00 13.25
N GLY A 48 -38.89 3.21 12.19
CA GLY A 48 -37.87 2.68 11.29
C GLY A 48 -37.07 3.78 10.59
N ARG A 49 -37.74 4.86 10.18
CA ARG A 49 -37.13 6.07 9.62
C ARG A 49 -36.21 6.77 10.64
N GLU A 50 -36.70 7.01 11.84
CA GLU A 50 -35.94 7.67 12.91
C GLU A 50 -34.68 6.87 13.30
N ILE A 51 -34.82 5.57 13.51
CA ILE A 51 -33.70 4.68 13.87
C ILE A 51 -32.67 4.66 12.74
N ALA A 52 -33.11 4.51 11.48
CA ALA A 52 -32.19 4.48 10.34
C ALA A 52 -31.44 5.81 10.17
N ALA A 53 -32.12 6.96 10.33
CA ALA A 53 -31.48 8.27 10.31
C ALA A 53 -30.47 8.43 11.45
N GLY A 54 -30.83 8.02 12.67
CA GLY A 54 -29.96 8.07 13.85
C GLY A 54 -28.69 7.23 13.68
N VAL A 55 -28.85 5.98 13.23
CA VAL A 55 -27.71 5.07 12.98
C VAL A 55 -26.81 5.64 11.87
N PHE A 56 -27.39 6.14 10.78
CA PHE A 56 -26.60 6.76 9.71
C PHE A 56 -25.83 7.99 10.21
N LEU A 57 -26.45 8.89 10.97
CA LEU A 57 -25.78 10.07 11.51
C LEU A 57 -24.66 9.70 12.49
N ALA A 58 -24.87 8.72 13.37
CA ALA A 58 -23.83 8.24 14.28
C ALA A 58 -22.63 7.66 13.51
N ALA A 59 -22.90 6.87 12.48
CA ALA A 59 -21.88 6.31 11.60
C ALA A 59 -21.13 7.40 10.81
N TYR A 60 -21.86 8.32 10.20
CA TYR A 60 -21.32 9.44 9.44
C TYR A 60 -20.45 10.36 10.31
N GLY A 61 -20.91 10.66 11.53
CA GLY A 61 -20.14 11.40 12.53
C GLY A 61 -18.86 10.67 12.93
N THR A 62 -18.91 9.35 13.11
CA THR A 62 -17.74 8.53 13.41
C THR A 62 -16.71 8.56 12.27
N ILE A 63 -17.17 8.52 11.02
CA ILE A 63 -16.30 8.68 9.85
C ILE A 63 -15.63 10.05 9.86
N LEU A 64 -16.39 11.14 10.03
CA LEU A 64 -15.85 12.50 10.05
C LEU A 64 -14.86 12.68 11.20
N LEU A 65 -15.18 12.17 12.40
CA LEU A 65 -14.28 12.20 13.55
C LEU A 65 -12.99 11.43 13.27
N ARG A 66 -13.07 10.25 12.63
CA ARG A 66 -11.89 9.48 12.25
C ARG A 66 -11.03 10.23 11.24
N ILE A 67 -11.63 10.88 10.24
CA ILE A 67 -10.91 11.72 9.27
C ILE A 67 -10.18 12.86 9.98
N LEU A 68 -10.81 13.48 10.98
CA LEU A 68 -10.23 14.58 11.77
C LEU A 68 -9.13 14.12 12.75
N LEU A 69 -9.23 12.90 13.29
CA LEU A 69 -8.28 12.36 14.27
C LEU A 69 -7.04 11.71 13.64
N VAL A 70 -7.08 11.36 12.35
CA VAL A 70 -5.94 10.75 11.65
C VAL A 70 -4.87 11.81 11.39
N ARG A 71 -3.88 11.86 12.28
CA ARG A 71 -2.72 12.78 12.20
C ARG A 71 -1.55 12.25 11.36
N SER A 72 -1.52 10.97 11.02
CA SER A 72 -0.32 10.32 10.43
C SER A 72 -0.62 9.23 9.37
N GLY A 73 -1.85 9.19 8.83
CA GLY A 73 -2.23 8.26 7.77
C GLY A 73 -2.46 8.94 6.43
N SER A 74 -2.27 8.19 5.34
CA SER A 74 -2.69 8.64 4.00
C SER A 74 -4.21 8.84 4.00
N LEU A 75 -4.65 10.10 4.06
CA LEU A 75 -6.04 10.52 3.97
C LEU A 75 -6.74 9.91 2.74
N THR A 76 -5.97 9.67 1.68
CA THR A 76 -6.37 9.00 0.43
C THR A 76 -6.89 7.60 0.65
N ARG A 77 -6.25 6.77 1.49
CA ARG A 77 -6.76 5.42 1.79
C ARG A 77 -8.12 5.52 2.46
N ILE A 78 -8.28 6.41 3.42
CA ILE A 78 -9.54 6.58 4.16
C ILE A 78 -10.66 7.04 3.22
N LEU A 79 -10.36 7.97 2.31
CA LEU A 79 -11.31 8.45 1.31
C LEU A 79 -11.68 7.39 0.27
N LEU A 80 -10.77 6.49 -0.08
CA LEU A 80 -11.06 5.36 -0.97
C LEU A 80 -12.08 4.39 -0.34
N TRP A 81 -12.00 4.18 0.98
CA TRP A 81 -12.93 3.33 1.72
C TRP A 81 -14.24 4.03 2.07
N LEU A 82 -14.34 5.35 1.92
CA LEU A 82 -15.49 6.13 2.35
C LEU A 82 -16.82 5.63 1.75
N PRO A 83 -16.96 5.39 0.42
CA PRO A 83 -18.20 4.86 -0.14
C PRO A 83 -18.56 3.47 0.38
N ALA A 84 -17.56 2.60 0.55
CA ALA A 84 -17.76 1.25 1.06
C ALA A 84 -18.19 1.24 2.53
N LEU A 85 -17.60 2.13 3.34
CA LEU A 85 -17.99 2.32 4.74
C LEU A 85 -19.41 2.86 4.84
N LEU A 86 -19.77 3.86 4.02
CA LEU A 86 -21.12 4.41 4.00
C LEU A 86 -22.17 3.37 3.56
N PHE A 87 -21.85 2.54 2.57
CA PHE A 87 -22.71 1.41 2.18
C PHE A 87 -22.85 0.38 3.31
N LEU A 88 -21.75 0.00 3.96
CA LEU A 88 -21.78 -0.91 5.11
C LEU A 88 -22.67 -0.35 6.23
N PHE A 89 -22.64 0.96 6.47
CA PHE A 89 -23.47 1.59 7.48
C PHE A 89 -24.95 1.66 7.11
N LEU A 90 -25.29 1.74 5.82
CA LEU A 90 -26.67 1.58 5.37
C LEU A 90 -27.18 0.16 5.67
N VAL A 91 -26.37 -0.86 5.39
CA VAL A 91 -26.68 -2.26 5.73
C VAL A 91 -26.82 -2.44 7.24
N LEU A 92 -25.91 -1.83 8.01
CA LEU A 92 -25.98 -1.87 9.47
C LEU A 92 -27.24 -1.19 10.00
N ALA A 93 -27.65 -0.05 9.44
CA ALA A 93 -28.88 0.64 9.82
C ALA A 93 -30.11 -0.26 9.59
N ALA A 94 -30.19 -0.92 8.43
CA ALA A 94 -31.27 -1.87 8.15
C ALA A 94 -31.24 -3.07 9.13
N ALA A 95 -30.06 -3.59 9.46
CA ALA A 95 -29.91 -4.68 10.42
C ALA A 95 -30.32 -4.26 11.85
N VAL A 96 -30.00 -3.03 12.27
CA VAL A 96 -30.40 -2.47 13.57
C VAL A 96 -31.91 -2.29 13.62
N VAL A 97 -32.53 -1.70 12.58
CA VAL A 97 -33.99 -1.57 12.48
C VAL A 97 -34.64 -2.95 12.57
N PHE A 98 -34.15 -3.93 11.81
CA PHE A 98 -34.63 -5.30 11.87
C PHE A 98 -34.53 -5.91 13.27
N ALA A 99 -33.39 -5.76 13.95
CA ALA A 99 -33.20 -6.27 15.30
C ALA A 99 -34.16 -5.60 16.30
N PHE A 100 -34.36 -4.29 16.23
CA PHE A 100 -35.32 -3.58 17.08
C PHE A 100 -36.76 -4.04 16.84
N SER A 101 -37.16 -4.22 15.58
CA SER A 101 -38.47 -4.76 15.23
C SER A 101 -38.65 -6.19 15.76
N LEU A 102 -37.65 -7.06 15.62
CA LEU A 102 -37.68 -8.41 16.18
C LEU A 102 -37.75 -8.42 17.71
N LEU A 103 -37.02 -7.52 18.38
CA LEU A 103 -37.06 -7.40 19.84
C LEU A 103 -38.44 -6.96 20.32
N LYS A 104 -39.07 -6.02 19.62
CA LYS A 104 -40.46 -5.61 19.90
C LYS A 104 -41.41 -6.80 19.73
N GLU A 105 -41.35 -7.51 18.61
CA GLU A 105 -42.21 -8.69 18.37
C GLU A 105 -41.94 -9.82 19.38
N GLY A 106 -40.70 -10.01 19.79
CA GLY A 106 -40.33 -10.96 20.84
C GLY A 106 -40.94 -10.58 22.20
N SER A 107 -41.01 -9.28 22.50
CA SER A 107 -41.68 -8.77 23.71
C SER A 107 -43.19 -9.00 23.66
N ASP A 108 -43.83 -8.72 22.53
CA ASP A 108 -45.27 -8.97 22.33
C ASP A 108 -45.59 -10.47 22.42
N ALA A 109 -44.72 -11.33 21.87
CA ALA A 109 -44.84 -12.78 22.00
C ALA A 109 -44.71 -13.27 23.45
N ALA A 110 -43.82 -12.66 24.23
CA ALA A 110 -43.69 -12.94 25.66
C ALA A 110 -44.93 -12.51 26.47
N GLU A 111 -45.66 -11.50 25.99
CA GLU A 111 -46.97 -11.08 26.52
C GLU A 111 -48.14 -11.94 25.99
N GLY A 112 -47.87 -12.97 25.18
CA GLY A 112 -48.88 -13.90 24.66
C GLY A 112 -49.63 -13.40 23.42
N LYS A 113 -49.16 -12.32 22.79
CA LYS A 113 -49.68 -11.86 21.50
C LYS A 113 -49.00 -12.64 20.37
N ALA A 114 -49.71 -12.86 19.25
CA ALA A 114 -49.08 -13.45 18.07
C ALA A 114 -48.17 -12.41 17.39
N PRO A 115 -46.97 -12.79 16.91
CA PRO A 115 -46.06 -11.87 16.25
C PRO A 115 -46.67 -11.34 14.94
N ASP A 116 -46.69 -10.01 14.75
CA ASP A 116 -47.11 -9.35 13.51
C ASP A 116 -45.87 -8.99 12.67
N TRP A 117 -45.54 -9.88 11.73
CA TRP A 117 -44.44 -9.65 10.78
C TRP A 117 -44.62 -8.37 9.93
N GLY A 118 -45.85 -7.85 9.83
CA GLY A 118 -46.12 -6.59 9.16
C GLY A 118 -45.52 -5.37 9.87
N ASP A 119 -45.26 -5.45 11.18
CA ASP A 119 -44.60 -4.37 11.93
C ASP A 119 -43.10 -4.32 11.61
N VAL A 120 -42.49 -5.50 11.42
CA VAL A 120 -41.10 -5.64 10.94
C VAL A 120 -40.97 -5.11 9.52
N GLU A 121 -41.90 -5.48 8.63
CA GLU A 121 -41.91 -5.00 7.24
C GLU A 121 -42.13 -3.48 7.17
N ALA A 122 -43.05 -2.93 7.97
CA ALA A 122 -43.31 -1.50 8.03
C ALA A 122 -42.06 -0.71 8.47
N GLY A 123 -41.36 -1.19 9.49
CA GLY A 123 -40.10 -0.57 9.95
C GLY A 123 -39.00 -0.60 8.88
N LEU A 124 -38.82 -1.71 8.18
CA LEU A 124 -37.85 -1.82 7.09
C LEU A 124 -38.19 -0.94 5.90
N ASN A 125 -39.48 -0.87 5.52
CA ASN A 125 -39.95 0.00 4.46
C ASN A 125 -39.72 1.47 4.82
N GLY A 126 -39.98 1.84 6.08
CA GLY A 126 -39.65 3.15 6.62
C GLY A 126 -38.18 3.49 6.43
N ALA A 127 -37.28 2.62 6.91
CA ALA A 127 -35.83 2.80 6.76
C ALA A 127 -35.40 2.93 5.28
N ALA A 128 -35.97 2.12 4.39
CA ALA A 128 -35.65 2.14 2.96
C ALA A 128 -35.99 3.48 2.29
N THR A 129 -37.02 4.19 2.77
CA THR A 129 -37.39 5.51 2.20
C THR A 129 -36.32 6.59 2.37
N LEU A 130 -35.36 6.39 3.28
CA LEU A 130 -34.23 7.29 3.49
C LEU A 130 -33.08 7.07 2.51
N ALA A 131 -33.06 5.97 1.74
CA ALA A 131 -31.98 5.63 0.83
C ALA A 131 -31.62 6.76 -0.16
N PRO A 132 -32.59 7.48 -0.79
CA PRO A 132 -32.27 8.60 -1.69
C PRO A 132 -31.59 9.77 -0.96
N ALA A 133 -32.02 10.08 0.25
CA ALA A 133 -31.45 11.15 1.05
C ALA A 133 -30.01 10.81 1.49
N VAL A 134 -29.79 9.56 1.93
CA VAL A 134 -28.47 9.04 2.22
C VAL A 134 -27.57 9.09 0.98
N ALA A 135 -28.05 8.65 -0.18
CA ALA A 135 -27.30 8.72 -1.44
C ALA A 135 -26.93 10.16 -1.81
N ALA A 136 -27.82 11.13 -1.59
CA ALA A 136 -27.52 12.54 -1.80
C ALA A 136 -26.41 13.04 -0.86
N VAL A 137 -26.46 12.71 0.43
CA VAL A 137 -25.37 13.03 1.38
C VAL A 137 -24.05 12.41 0.92
N MET A 138 -24.07 11.14 0.50
CA MET A 138 -22.89 10.44 -0.01
C MET A 138 -22.32 11.11 -1.27
N ALA A 139 -23.18 11.55 -2.20
CA ALA A 139 -22.77 12.20 -3.44
C ALA A 139 -22.22 13.61 -3.21
N LEU A 140 -22.74 14.34 -2.22
CA LEU A 140 -22.31 15.71 -1.89
C LEU A 140 -21.05 15.75 -1.02
N THR A 141 -20.82 14.72 -0.20
CA THR A 141 -19.68 14.66 0.73
C THR A 141 -18.33 14.90 0.05
N PRO A 142 -18.00 14.29 -1.11
CA PRO A 142 -16.73 14.52 -1.81
C PRO A 142 -16.48 15.98 -2.22
N PHE A 143 -17.53 16.72 -2.61
CA PHE A 143 -17.40 18.11 -3.09
C PHE A 143 -17.11 19.12 -1.97
N LEU A 144 -17.33 18.71 -0.72
CA LEU A 144 -17.19 19.54 0.47
C LEU A 144 -15.95 19.18 1.30
N ILE A 145 -15.25 18.11 0.93
CA ILE A 145 -13.88 17.82 1.37
C ILE A 145 -12.96 18.81 0.65
N PRO A 146 -12.02 19.49 1.35
CA PRO A 146 -11.28 20.60 0.80
C PRO A 146 -10.66 20.24 -0.55
N LEU A 147 -10.87 21.11 -1.54
CA LEU A 147 -10.33 21.05 -2.90
C LEU A 147 -8.82 20.77 -2.92
N ASP A 148 -8.08 21.10 -1.86
CA ASP A 148 -6.66 20.75 -1.71
C ASP A 148 -6.40 19.23 -1.74
N VAL A 149 -7.32 18.40 -1.23
CA VAL A 149 -7.23 16.93 -1.25
C VAL A 149 -7.61 16.38 -2.64
N LEU A 150 -8.62 16.97 -3.28
CA LEU A 150 -9.03 16.61 -4.65
C LEU A 150 -8.01 17.08 -5.70
N ALA A 151 -7.40 18.25 -5.54
CA ALA A 151 -6.31 18.77 -6.37
C ALA A 151 -5.00 18.00 -6.16
N GLN A 152 -4.86 17.31 -5.03
CA GLN A 152 -3.80 16.34 -4.80
C GLN A 152 -4.09 14.98 -5.44
N MET A 153 -5.34 14.61 -5.76
CA MET A 153 -5.64 13.32 -6.40
C MET A 153 -4.93 13.10 -7.75
N PRO A 154 -4.84 14.08 -8.69
CA PRO A 154 -4.05 13.92 -9.91
C PRO A 154 -2.54 13.76 -9.65
N LYS A 155 -2.02 14.39 -8.60
CA LYS A 155 -0.62 14.20 -8.15
C LYS A 155 -0.44 12.84 -7.47
N LEU A 156 -1.44 12.35 -6.75
CA LEU A 156 -1.45 11.06 -6.08
C LEU A 156 -1.62 9.89 -7.06
N LEU A 157 -2.41 10.05 -8.12
CA LEU A 157 -2.49 9.07 -9.23
C LEU A 157 -1.18 8.99 -10.02
N ARG A 158 -0.42 10.10 -10.07
CA ARG A 158 0.98 10.07 -10.56
C ARG A 158 1.96 9.53 -9.51
N ALA A 159 1.67 9.64 -8.21
CA ALA A 159 2.44 9.06 -7.12
C ALA A 159 2.15 7.57 -6.88
N ASP A 160 1.04 7.01 -7.35
CA ASP A 160 0.90 5.53 -7.39
C ASP A 160 1.86 4.87 -8.40
N LEU A 161 2.58 5.67 -9.20
CA LEU A 161 3.74 5.23 -9.97
C LEU A 161 5.09 5.52 -9.28
N ALA A 162 5.10 6.36 -8.25
CA ALA A 162 6.26 6.81 -7.50
C ALA A 162 5.96 6.74 -5.99
N THR A 163 6.35 5.62 -5.38
CA THR A 163 6.19 5.21 -3.98
C THR A 163 6.59 6.24 -2.92
N GLY A 164 7.17 7.39 -3.30
CA GLY A 164 7.52 8.48 -2.40
C GLY A 164 8.82 8.23 -1.65
N PHE A 165 9.52 7.15 -1.99
CA PHE A 165 10.86 6.83 -1.55
C PHE A 165 11.76 6.87 -2.78
N ASP A 166 12.59 7.91 -2.91
CA ASP A 166 13.46 8.12 -4.08
C ASP A 166 14.22 6.84 -4.48
N TYR A 167 14.72 6.08 -3.50
CA TYR A 167 15.40 4.80 -3.73
C TYR A 167 14.50 3.71 -4.33
N LEU A 168 13.28 3.55 -3.84
CA LEU A 168 12.34 2.55 -4.35
C LEU A 168 11.84 2.93 -5.75
N ASP A 169 11.63 4.22 -6.00
CA ASP A 169 11.20 4.73 -7.29
C ASP A 169 12.29 4.58 -8.35
N ASP A 170 13.53 4.92 -7.99
CA ASP A 170 14.70 4.68 -8.83
C ASP A 170 14.90 3.19 -9.10
N TYR A 171 14.74 2.35 -8.08
CA TYR A 171 14.84 0.90 -8.20
C TYR A 171 13.78 0.34 -9.17
N LEU A 172 12.50 0.70 -9.00
CA LEU A 172 11.41 0.25 -9.88
C LEU A 172 11.58 0.76 -11.31
N ALA A 173 12.04 2.00 -11.49
CA ALA A 173 12.31 2.56 -12.81
C ALA A 173 13.45 1.82 -13.53
N LEU A 174 14.53 1.48 -12.81
CA LEU A 174 15.65 0.68 -13.33
C LEU A 174 15.20 -0.73 -13.72
N HIS A 175 14.38 -1.37 -12.88
CA HIS A 175 13.88 -2.73 -13.15
C HIS A 175 12.89 -2.78 -14.33
N ARG A 176 11.97 -1.82 -14.43
CA ARG A 176 11.00 -1.73 -15.56
C ARG A 176 11.68 -1.50 -16.90
N LYS A 177 12.70 -0.63 -16.95
CA LYS A 177 13.44 -0.38 -18.18
C LYS A 177 14.13 -1.65 -18.68
N ARG A 178 14.67 -2.44 -17.76
CA ARG A 178 15.36 -3.70 -18.08
C ARG A 178 14.42 -4.82 -18.52
N ALA A 179 13.19 -4.89 -17.98
CA ALA A 179 12.19 -5.86 -18.45
C ALA A 179 11.86 -5.72 -19.96
N GLY A 180 12.15 -4.56 -20.57
CA GLY A 180 12.03 -4.35 -22.02
C GLY A 180 13.30 -4.62 -22.83
N GLU A 181 14.47 -4.75 -22.20
CA GLU A 181 15.77 -4.90 -22.87
C GLU A 181 16.17 -6.39 -22.93
N ARG A 182 16.26 -6.99 -24.12
CA ARG A 182 16.69 -8.39 -24.32
C ARG A 182 18.22 -8.57 -24.30
N ILE A 183 18.93 -7.77 -23.51
CA ILE A 183 20.40 -7.80 -23.45
C ILE A 183 20.82 -8.76 -22.33
N PRO A 184 21.65 -9.79 -22.61
CA PRO A 184 22.16 -10.67 -21.58
C PRO A 184 22.89 -9.91 -20.46
N PRO A 185 22.72 -10.28 -19.18
CA PRO A 185 23.42 -9.62 -18.09
C PRO A 185 24.93 -9.81 -18.19
N THR A 186 25.67 -8.72 -17.96
CA THR A 186 27.12 -8.73 -17.78
C THR A 186 27.52 -8.49 -16.32
N ALA A 187 26.58 -8.06 -15.49
CA ALA A 187 26.75 -7.96 -14.04
C ALA A 187 25.60 -8.67 -13.31
N LEU A 188 25.91 -9.27 -12.17
CA LEU A 188 24.94 -9.82 -11.22
C LEU A 188 25.11 -9.11 -9.89
N LEU A 189 24.03 -8.65 -9.29
CA LEU A 189 23.96 -8.01 -8.00
C LEU A 189 23.11 -8.88 -7.07
N VAL A 190 23.71 -9.32 -5.97
CA VAL A 190 23.05 -10.12 -4.92
C VAL A 190 23.02 -9.27 -3.65
N GLU A 191 21.87 -8.68 -3.37
CA GLU A 191 21.71 -7.65 -2.33
C GLU A 191 20.25 -7.63 -1.85
N ASP A 192 20.04 -7.64 -0.54
CA ASP A 192 18.70 -7.54 0.05
C ASP A 192 18.36 -6.13 0.56
N ASP A 193 19.37 -5.28 0.81
CA ASP A 193 19.16 -3.87 1.14
C ASP A 193 18.85 -3.04 -0.11
N LEU A 194 17.62 -2.51 -0.17
CA LEU A 194 17.12 -1.70 -1.28
C LEU A 194 18.00 -0.48 -1.58
N VAL A 195 18.54 0.18 -0.55
CA VAL A 195 19.35 1.40 -0.73
C VAL A 195 20.68 1.07 -1.40
N CYS A 196 21.35 0.03 -0.91
CA CYS A 196 22.57 -0.45 -1.54
C CYS A 196 22.30 -1.00 -2.95
N ALA A 197 21.21 -1.76 -3.13
CA ALA A 197 20.85 -2.32 -4.42
C ALA A 197 20.64 -1.24 -5.48
N THR A 198 19.90 -0.18 -5.11
CA THR A 198 19.66 0.99 -5.98
C THR A 198 20.97 1.67 -6.36
N THR A 199 21.87 1.85 -5.39
CA THR A 199 23.18 2.48 -5.61
C THR A 199 24.04 1.67 -6.58
N ALA A 200 24.10 0.34 -6.39
CA ALA A 200 24.82 -0.58 -7.26
C ALA A 200 24.22 -0.64 -8.67
N LEU A 201 22.89 -0.67 -8.81
CA LEU A 201 22.22 -0.65 -10.11
C LEU A 201 22.49 0.66 -10.88
N LYS A 202 22.43 1.82 -10.20
CA LYS A 202 22.81 3.11 -10.79
C LYS A 202 24.26 3.10 -11.27
N PHE A 203 25.17 2.57 -10.45
CA PHE A 203 26.57 2.41 -10.82
C PHE A 203 26.72 1.54 -12.07
N CYS A 204 26.18 0.32 -12.07
CA CYS A 204 26.27 -0.60 -13.21
C CYS A 204 25.74 0.03 -14.49
N ARG A 205 24.61 0.75 -14.41
CA ARG A 205 24.06 1.49 -15.56
C ARG A 205 25.02 2.56 -16.06
N SER A 206 25.60 3.37 -15.16
CA SER A 206 26.57 4.41 -15.53
C SER A 206 27.86 3.83 -16.14
N ALA A 207 28.24 2.63 -15.70
CA ALA A 207 29.39 1.87 -16.20
C ALA A 207 29.08 1.06 -17.47
N GLY A 208 27.86 1.12 -18.00
CA GLY A 208 27.46 0.38 -19.20
C GLY A 208 27.41 -1.14 -19.00
N LEU A 209 27.14 -1.59 -17.77
CA LEU A 209 27.03 -3.01 -17.40
C LEU A 209 25.55 -3.38 -17.21
N PRO A 210 24.90 -4.09 -18.16
CA PRO A 210 23.60 -4.70 -17.94
C PRO A 210 23.62 -5.58 -16.68
N CYS A 211 22.90 -5.16 -15.63
CA CYS A 211 22.98 -5.76 -14.31
C CYS A 211 21.68 -6.44 -13.91
N GLU A 212 21.76 -7.73 -13.60
CA GLU A 212 20.69 -8.50 -12.94
C GLU A 212 20.76 -8.30 -11.45
N HIS A 213 19.63 -8.02 -10.80
CA HIS A 213 19.55 -7.94 -9.35
C HIS A 213 18.66 -9.05 -8.81
N VAL A 214 19.14 -9.71 -7.76
CA VAL A 214 18.44 -10.76 -7.03
C VAL A 214 18.63 -10.55 -5.53
N GLU A 215 17.63 -10.94 -4.75
CA GLU A 215 17.66 -10.81 -3.28
C GLU A 215 18.16 -12.09 -2.58
N THR A 216 18.19 -13.24 -3.29
CA THR A 216 18.44 -14.56 -2.71
C THR A 216 19.60 -15.28 -3.41
N ILE A 217 20.29 -16.16 -2.67
CA ILE A 217 21.36 -17.01 -3.21
C ILE A 217 20.81 -17.96 -4.28
N ALA A 218 19.62 -18.54 -4.08
CA ALA A 218 19.02 -19.46 -5.03
C ALA A 218 18.78 -18.81 -6.40
N ALA A 219 18.25 -17.58 -6.40
CA ALA A 219 18.09 -16.79 -7.61
C ALA A 219 19.45 -16.45 -8.24
N ALA A 220 20.46 -16.11 -7.43
CA ALA A 220 21.81 -15.85 -7.92
C ALA A 220 22.46 -17.08 -8.59
N GLU A 221 22.26 -18.28 -8.01
CA GLU A 221 22.74 -19.54 -8.60
C GLU A 221 22.07 -19.82 -9.95
N GLU A 222 20.78 -19.56 -10.08
CA GLU A 222 20.06 -19.73 -11.34
C GLU A 222 20.60 -18.78 -12.42
N ILE A 223 20.87 -17.51 -12.08
CA ILE A 223 21.49 -16.56 -13.01
C ILE A 223 22.90 -16.99 -13.40
N LEU A 224 23.73 -17.44 -12.46
CA LEU A 224 25.06 -17.97 -12.78
C LEU A 224 24.97 -19.18 -13.72
N ARG A 225 24.05 -20.11 -13.46
CA ARG A 225 23.84 -21.29 -14.31
C ARG A 225 23.51 -20.92 -15.75
N LEU A 226 22.70 -19.88 -15.94
CA LEU A 226 22.24 -19.43 -17.26
C LEU A 226 23.25 -18.50 -17.96
N HIS A 227 23.98 -17.69 -17.20
CA HIS A 227 24.71 -16.52 -17.73
C HIS A 227 26.18 -16.43 -17.29
N ALA A 228 26.77 -17.44 -16.66
CA ALA A 228 28.19 -17.39 -16.23
C ALA A 228 29.16 -16.98 -17.34
N ALA A 229 28.90 -17.34 -18.60
CA ALA A 229 29.74 -16.99 -19.73
C ALA A 229 29.64 -15.52 -20.18
N THR A 230 28.53 -14.82 -19.85
CA THR A 230 28.33 -13.41 -20.20
C THR A 230 28.63 -12.48 -19.03
N LEU A 231 28.58 -12.99 -17.80
CA LEU A 231 28.89 -12.24 -16.61
C LEU A 231 30.38 -11.89 -16.56
N ARG A 232 30.66 -10.64 -16.20
CA ARG A 232 31.99 -10.06 -15.99
C ARG A 232 32.17 -9.57 -14.56
N LEU A 233 31.07 -9.36 -13.85
CA LEU A 233 31.03 -8.82 -12.49
C LEU A 233 29.91 -9.48 -11.66
N VAL A 234 30.22 -9.85 -10.44
CA VAL A 234 29.27 -10.24 -9.39
C VAL A 234 29.48 -9.28 -8.22
N LEU A 235 28.45 -8.53 -7.86
CA LEU A 235 28.36 -7.70 -6.66
C LEU A 235 27.59 -8.49 -5.61
N LEU A 236 28.17 -8.68 -4.43
CA LEU A 236 27.64 -9.58 -3.40
C LEU A 236 27.61 -8.90 -2.04
N ASP A 237 26.46 -8.86 -1.37
CA ASP A 237 26.44 -8.64 0.09
C ASP A 237 26.69 -9.96 0.84
N VAL A 238 27.36 -9.85 1.98
CA VAL A 238 27.55 -10.94 2.94
C VAL A 238 26.22 -11.39 3.55
N PHE A 239 25.29 -10.46 3.72
CA PHE A 239 23.94 -10.77 4.20
C PHE A 239 22.97 -10.67 3.04
N VAL A 240 22.31 -11.77 2.74
CA VAL A 240 21.35 -11.89 1.65
C VAL A 240 20.17 -12.67 2.17
N ARG A 241 19.00 -12.45 1.57
CA ARG A 241 17.75 -13.00 2.09
C ARG A 241 17.73 -14.52 1.96
N VAL A 242 17.36 -15.18 3.06
CA VAL A 242 17.16 -16.63 3.09
C VAL A 242 15.75 -16.96 2.55
N GLU A 243 15.67 -17.84 1.57
CA GLU A 243 14.43 -18.16 0.86
C GLU A 243 13.56 -19.21 1.59
N ARG A 244 14.17 -20.06 2.43
CA ARG A 244 13.47 -21.12 3.20
C ARG A 244 13.83 -21.12 4.68
N THR A 245 12.84 -21.28 5.55
CA THR A 245 13.04 -21.53 6.99
C THR A 245 13.94 -22.75 7.19
N GLY A 246 15.12 -22.54 7.81
CA GLY A 246 16.11 -23.57 8.10
C GLY A 246 17.37 -23.53 7.22
N GLN A 247 17.41 -22.72 6.16
CA GLN A 247 18.66 -22.39 5.48
C GLN A 247 19.37 -21.26 6.23
N THR A 248 20.67 -21.40 6.45
CA THR A 248 21.50 -20.40 7.15
C THR A 248 22.65 -19.91 6.29
N ALA A 249 22.64 -20.23 4.99
CA ALA A 249 23.72 -19.86 4.09
C ALA A 249 23.74 -18.34 3.90
N THR A 250 24.85 -17.72 4.25
CA THR A 250 25.14 -16.30 4.04
C THR A 250 25.79 -16.09 2.69
N GLY A 251 25.89 -14.83 2.24
CA GLY A 251 26.69 -14.47 1.07
C GLY A 251 28.18 -14.84 1.25
N ALA A 252 28.71 -14.82 2.48
CA ALA A 252 30.06 -15.31 2.75
C ALA A 252 30.20 -16.83 2.54
N ASP A 253 29.19 -17.62 2.92
CA ASP A 253 29.17 -19.05 2.64
C ASP A 253 29.06 -19.32 1.14
N TRP A 254 28.25 -18.54 0.45
CA TRP A 254 28.13 -18.61 -1.00
C TRP A 254 29.42 -18.22 -1.72
N LEU A 255 30.15 -17.21 -1.25
CA LEU A 255 31.47 -16.84 -1.78
C LEU A 255 32.47 -18.01 -1.70
N ARG A 256 32.46 -18.78 -0.61
CA ARG A 256 33.29 -19.99 -0.47
C ARG A 256 32.85 -21.09 -1.44
N LEU A 257 31.54 -21.25 -1.63
CA LEU A 257 31.00 -22.18 -2.62
C LEU A 257 31.40 -21.78 -4.04
N LEU A 258 31.33 -20.49 -4.37
CA LEU A 258 31.79 -19.95 -5.65
C LEU A 258 33.26 -20.26 -5.87
N GLU A 259 34.13 -20.07 -4.88
CA GLU A 259 35.56 -20.38 -5.03
C GLU A 259 35.78 -21.87 -5.36
N SER A 260 35.04 -22.79 -4.72
CA SER A 260 35.17 -24.23 -5.00
C SER A 260 34.72 -24.64 -6.41
N ARG A 261 33.77 -23.91 -7.00
CA ARG A 261 33.22 -24.18 -8.35
C ARG A 261 33.97 -23.40 -9.45
N TRP A 262 34.32 -22.16 -9.14
CA TRP A 262 34.96 -21.17 -10.00
C TRP A 262 36.03 -20.41 -9.20
N PRO A 263 37.23 -20.98 -9.06
CA PRO A 263 38.33 -20.36 -8.34
C PRO A 263 38.65 -18.95 -8.87
N LYS A 264 39.04 -18.03 -7.98
CA LYS A 264 39.32 -16.63 -8.33
C LYS A 264 40.29 -16.45 -9.50
N GLY A 265 41.26 -17.35 -9.65
CA GLY A 265 42.23 -17.31 -10.75
C GLY A 265 41.71 -17.80 -12.11
N THR A 266 40.55 -18.46 -12.15
CA THR A 266 40.03 -19.12 -13.36
C THR A 266 38.59 -18.73 -13.71
N ARG A 267 37.87 -18.06 -12.80
CA ARG A 267 36.49 -17.64 -13.03
C ARG A 267 36.39 -16.54 -14.11
N PRO A 268 35.32 -16.54 -14.94
CA PRO A 268 35.16 -15.58 -16.04
C PRO A 268 34.66 -14.19 -15.59
N PHE A 269 34.36 -14.01 -14.30
CA PHE A 269 33.84 -12.77 -13.72
C PHE A 269 34.61 -12.39 -12.45
N LEU A 270 34.66 -11.09 -12.17
CA LEU A 270 35.14 -10.60 -10.87
C LEU A 270 34.04 -10.71 -9.82
N VAL A 271 34.41 -11.00 -8.57
CA VAL A 271 33.49 -10.97 -7.42
C VAL A 271 33.90 -9.84 -6.50
N VAL A 272 33.03 -8.84 -6.36
CA VAL A 272 33.19 -7.72 -5.44
C VAL A 272 32.19 -7.86 -4.31
N VAL A 273 32.69 -7.89 -3.08
CA VAL A 273 31.83 -7.94 -1.90
C VAL A 273 31.56 -6.52 -1.42
N ILE A 274 30.29 -6.15 -1.25
CA ILE A 274 29.87 -4.86 -0.70
C ILE A 274 29.13 -5.14 0.60
N THR A 275 29.73 -4.80 1.75
CA THR A 275 29.12 -5.17 3.04
C THR A 275 29.38 -4.17 4.16
N GLY A 276 28.43 -4.05 5.09
CA GLY A 276 28.60 -3.31 6.34
C GLY A 276 29.48 -4.04 7.37
N HIS A 277 29.79 -5.32 7.17
CA HIS A 277 30.44 -6.16 8.17
C HIS A 277 31.64 -6.93 7.59
N SER A 278 32.56 -6.22 6.96
CA SER A 278 33.73 -6.83 6.30
C SER A 278 34.60 -7.71 7.22
N HIS A 279 34.57 -7.46 8.54
CA HIS A 279 35.24 -8.29 9.55
C HIS A 279 34.66 -9.71 9.65
N LEU A 280 33.39 -9.93 9.29
CA LEU A 280 32.74 -11.24 9.33
C LEU A 280 33.12 -12.15 8.16
N LEU A 281 33.79 -11.62 7.13
CA LEU A 281 34.31 -12.43 6.04
C LEU A 281 35.43 -13.39 6.51
N GLY A 282 36.19 -13.00 7.54
CA GLY A 282 37.37 -13.76 8.00
C GLY A 282 38.32 -14.05 6.84
N SER A 283 38.73 -15.33 6.70
CA SER A 283 39.53 -15.82 5.56
C SER A 283 38.83 -15.71 4.20
N GLY A 284 37.51 -15.57 4.17
CA GLY A 284 36.73 -15.39 2.93
C GLY A 284 37.05 -14.08 2.20
N ARG A 285 37.70 -13.12 2.86
CA ARG A 285 38.09 -11.84 2.24
C ARG A 285 39.01 -12.02 1.04
N GLU A 286 39.91 -13.00 1.07
CA GLU A 286 40.88 -13.25 0.00
C GLU A 286 40.23 -13.83 -1.27
N LEU A 287 39.04 -14.42 -1.12
CA LEU A 287 38.26 -15.03 -2.20
C LEU A 287 37.56 -13.98 -3.08
N ALA A 288 37.31 -12.78 -2.54
CA ALA A 288 36.78 -11.64 -3.28
C ALA A 288 37.91 -10.94 -4.07
N ASP A 289 37.62 -10.43 -5.26
CA ASP A 289 38.55 -9.59 -6.00
C ASP A 289 38.69 -8.19 -5.42
N LEU A 290 37.61 -7.68 -4.82
CA LEU A 290 37.56 -6.44 -4.07
C LEU A 290 36.54 -6.55 -2.93
N VAL A 291 36.82 -5.91 -1.79
CA VAL A 291 35.85 -5.77 -0.69
C VAL A 291 35.65 -4.30 -0.39
N LEU A 292 34.40 -3.86 -0.49
CA LEU A 292 33.97 -2.49 -0.22
C LEU A 292 33.12 -2.46 1.05
N GLN A 293 33.46 -1.54 1.95
CA GLN A 293 32.72 -1.33 3.20
C GLN A 293 31.54 -0.39 2.94
N LYS A 294 30.32 -0.76 3.36
CA LYS A 294 29.16 0.15 3.32
C LYS A 294 29.33 1.27 4.36
N PRO A 295 29.05 2.55 4.01
CA PRO A 295 28.74 3.06 2.68
C PRO A 295 29.99 3.12 1.78
N TRP A 296 29.86 2.67 0.53
CA TRP A 296 30.97 2.55 -0.41
C TRP A 296 31.00 3.70 -1.43
N ARG A 297 32.17 3.96 -2.03
CA ARG A 297 32.35 5.02 -3.02
C ARG A 297 32.34 4.43 -4.45
N PRO A 298 31.40 4.81 -5.33
CA PRO A 298 31.34 4.28 -6.70
C PRO A 298 32.63 4.44 -7.51
N GLN A 299 33.41 5.48 -7.25
CA GLN A 299 34.67 5.74 -7.95
C GLN A 299 35.75 4.68 -7.64
N GLU A 300 35.72 4.10 -6.45
CA GLU A 300 36.66 3.03 -6.06
C GLU A 300 36.40 1.76 -6.86
N LEU A 301 35.12 1.38 -6.98
CA LEU A 301 34.71 0.28 -7.83
C LEU A 301 35.01 0.56 -9.31
N LEU A 302 34.73 1.77 -9.81
CA LEU A 302 35.02 2.14 -11.19
C LEU A 302 36.49 1.95 -11.54
N ARG A 303 37.38 2.52 -10.73
CA ARG A 303 38.84 2.42 -10.93
C ARG A 303 39.30 0.97 -10.95
N PHE A 304 38.82 0.18 -10.00
CA PHE A 304 39.11 -1.26 -9.95
C PHE A 304 38.64 -1.98 -11.23
N LEU A 305 37.45 -1.67 -11.74
CA LEU A 305 36.95 -2.27 -12.97
C LEU A 305 37.69 -1.81 -14.23
N GLU A 306 38.19 -0.56 -14.25
CA GLU A 306 39.05 -0.04 -15.33
C GLU A 306 40.41 -0.74 -15.34
N GLU A 307 41.06 -0.86 -14.18
CA GLU A 307 42.35 -1.57 -14.01
C GLU A 307 42.26 -3.04 -14.45
N ARG A 308 41.08 -3.65 -14.29
CA ARG A 308 40.81 -5.04 -14.69
C ARG A 308 40.25 -5.17 -16.11
N GLY A 309 40.11 -4.07 -16.85
CA GLY A 309 39.58 -4.07 -18.22
C GLY A 309 38.12 -4.49 -18.33
N VAL A 310 37.36 -4.46 -17.22
CA VAL A 310 35.91 -4.73 -17.22
C VAL A 310 35.16 -3.55 -17.84
N VAL A 311 35.55 -2.33 -17.51
CA VAL A 311 34.98 -1.10 -18.06
C VAL A 311 36.10 -0.37 -18.82
N GLN A 312 35.77 0.26 -19.95
CA GLN A 312 36.74 1.10 -20.67
C GLN A 312 36.70 2.50 -20.06
N ALA A 313 37.86 3.05 -19.71
CA ALA A 313 37.97 4.45 -19.37
C ALA A 313 37.43 5.29 -20.55
N PRO A 314 36.64 6.34 -20.28
CA PRO A 314 36.17 7.22 -21.35
C PRO A 314 37.38 7.74 -22.12
N LYS A 315 37.39 7.57 -23.44
CA LYS A 315 38.44 8.09 -24.34
C LYS A 315 38.54 9.61 -24.14
N GLY A 316 39.46 10.08 -23.30
CA GLY A 316 39.63 11.50 -23.01
C GLY A 316 40.06 11.87 -21.59
N SER A 317 40.24 10.94 -20.67
CA SER A 317 40.85 11.24 -19.36
C SER A 317 42.38 11.21 -19.47
N PRO A 318 43.09 12.30 -19.13
CA PRO A 318 44.55 12.43 -19.24
C PRO A 318 45.32 11.50 -18.31
#